data_AF-A0A4R5KCI4-F1
#
_entry.id   AF-A0A4R5KCI4-F1
#
_cell.length_a   1.000
_cell.length_b   1.000
_cell.length_c   1.000
_cell.angle_alpha   90.00
_cell.angle_beta   90.00
_cell.angle_gamma   90.00
#
_symmetry.space_group_name_H-M   'P 1'
#
loop_
_entity.id
_entity.type
_entity.pdbx_description
1 polymer ?
#
loop_
_entity_poly.entity_id
_entity_poly.type
_entity_poly.pdbx_seq_one_letter_code
_entity_poly.pdbx_strand_id
1 'polypeptide(L)'
;MGNLKKTALATVVVVLTALSLTACSANQGANTKCSDYNRMSTDDQTKVIQQILKDKGQSESVLKIGAYKLSAKAYCALQGSDSTLAGL
;
A
#
# COMPACT_ATOMS: atom_id res chain seq x y z
N MET A 1 -15.61 -23.88 -42.20
CA MET A 1 -15.47 -22.68 -43.06
C MET A 1 -15.17 -21.51 -42.14
N GLY A 2 -13.91 -21.10 -42.07
CA GLY A 2 -13.51 -19.92 -41.31
C GLY A 2 -13.90 -18.63 -42.04
N ASN A 3 -13.94 -17.53 -41.28
CA ASN A 3 -13.40 -16.19 -41.59
C ASN A 3 -14.24 -15.12 -40.87
N LEU A 4 -13.64 -14.42 -39.90
CA LEU A 4 -13.27 -13.01 -40.09
C LEU A 4 -12.28 -12.57 -39.00
N LYS A 5 -11.04 -12.34 -39.42
CA LYS A 5 -10.02 -11.60 -38.66
C LYS A 5 -10.27 -10.11 -38.88
N LYS A 6 -10.09 -9.28 -37.84
CA LYS A 6 -9.29 -8.02 -37.82
C LYS A 6 -9.83 -6.95 -36.85
N THR A 7 -8.99 -6.65 -35.87
CA THR A 7 -8.52 -5.29 -35.52
C THR A 7 -9.43 -4.37 -34.70
N ALA A 8 -9.13 -4.36 -33.39
CA ALA A 8 -8.90 -3.18 -32.53
C ALA A 8 -9.66 -1.88 -32.81
N LEU A 9 -10.53 -1.52 -31.86
CA LEU A 9 -10.66 -0.14 -31.41
C LEU A 9 -10.61 -0.12 -29.89
N ALA A 10 -9.42 0.19 -29.38
CA ALA A 10 -9.15 0.47 -27.99
C ALA A 10 -9.92 1.73 -27.59
N THR A 11 -10.97 1.59 -26.78
CA THR A 11 -11.49 2.69 -25.98
C THR A 11 -10.85 2.57 -24.60
N VAL A 12 -9.62 3.08 -24.49
CA VAL A 12 -8.99 3.26 -23.18
C VAL A 12 -9.72 4.42 -22.52
N VAL A 13 -10.76 4.10 -21.75
CA VAL A 13 -11.36 5.02 -20.80
C VAL A 13 -10.35 5.19 -19.66
N VAL A 14 -9.41 6.14 -19.83
CA VAL A 14 -8.58 6.61 -18.71
C VAL A 14 -9.45 7.55 -17.88
N VAL A 15 -10.31 6.96 -17.07
CA VAL A 15 -10.87 7.66 -15.92
C VAL A 15 -9.81 7.59 -14.83
N LEU A 16 -8.94 8.61 -14.80
CA LEU A 16 -8.07 8.92 -13.67
C LEU A 16 -8.94 9.46 -12.52
N THR A 17 -9.82 8.63 -11.97
CA THR A 17 -10.43 8.87 -10.67
C THR A 17 -10.04 7.73 -9.75
N ALA A 18 -8.78 7.71 -9.34
CA ALA A 18 -8.30 6.75 -8.36
C ALA A 18 -7.58 7.50 -7.23
N LEU A 19 -8.30 7.59 -6.12
CA LEU A 19 -7.76 7.49 -4.76
C LEU A 19 -7.27 8.77 -4.06
N SER A 20 -7.97 9.90 -4.19
CA SER A 20 -7.88 10.98 -3.17
C SER A 20 -8.83 10.77 -1.97
N LEU A 21 -9.52 9.61 -1.87
CA LEU A 21 -10.43 9.29 -0.76
C LEU A 21 -9.86 8.35 0.32
N THR A 22 -8.61 7.89 0.26
CA THR A 22 -8.06 7.03 1.33
C THR A 22 -7.55 7.79 2.56
N ALA A 23 -7.72 9.11 2.61
CA ALA A 23 -7.42 9.93 3.79
C ALA A 23 -8.32 9.63 5.02
N CYS A 24 -9.35 8.77 4.88
CA CYS A 24 -10.13 8.26 6.02
C CYS A 24 -9.79 6.81 6.42
N SER A 25 -8.69 6.23 5.93
CA SER A 25 -8.32 4.84 6.24
C SER A 25 -6.82 4.59 6.38
N ALA A 26 -6.08 5.47 7.08
CA ALA A 26 -4.70 5.19 7.51
C ALA A 26 -4.58 3.95 8.45
N ASN A 27 -5.68 3.24 8.68
CA ASN A 27 -5.80 2.09 9.58
C ASN A 27 -5.93 0.74 8.84
N GLN A 28 -5.47 0.64 7.59
CA GLN A 28 -5.47 -0.63 6.85
C GLN A 28 -4.34 -1.58 7.29
N GLY A 29 -3.45 -1.14 8.18
CA GLY A 29 -2.35 -1.96 8.70
C GLY A 29 -1.54 -2.58 7.57
N ALA A 30 -1.42 -3.91 7.58
CA ALA A 30 -0.63 -4.66 6.61
C ALA A 30 -1.20 -4.61 5.17
N ASN A 31 -2.46 -4.22 4.99
CA ASN A 31 -3.07 -4.06 3.66
C ASN A 31 -2.70 -2.74 2.96
N THR A 32 -1.98 -1.85 3.66
CA THR A 32 -1.51 -0.59 3.07
C THR A 32 -0.56 -0.86 1.92
N LYS A 33 -0.80 -0.23 0.75
CA LYS A 33 0.12 -0.28 -0.39
C LYS A 33 1.42 0.47 -0.09
N CYS A 34 2.52 -0.02 -0.65
CA CYS A 34 3.83 0.59 -0.54
C CYS A 34 3.88 2.01 -1.13
N SER A 35 3.19 2.25 -2.25
CA SER A 35 3.00 3.58 -2.82
C SER A 35 2.35 4.56 -1.84
N ASP A 36 1.34 4.09 -1.12
CA ASP A 36 0.53 4.91 -0.23
C ASP A 36 1.29 5.19 1.06
N TYR A 37 1.87 4.16 1.66
CA TYR A 37 2.72 4.27 2.85
C TYR A 37 3.87 5.25 2.64
N ASN A 38 4.55 5.22 1.49
CA ASN A 38 5.66 6.13 1.19
C ASN A 38 5.22 7.59 1.01
N ARG A 39 3.95 7.84 0.69
CA ARG A 39 3.39 9.20 0.52
C ARG A 39 2.70 9.73 1.78
N MET A 40 2.49 8.88 2.78
CA MET A 40 1.88 9.26 4.05
C MET A 40 2.78 10.18 4.88
N SER A 41 2.15 10.97 5.75
CA SER A 41 2.84 11.69 6.81
C SER A 41 3.55 10.72 7.76
N THR A 42 4.55 11.21 8.50
CA THR A 42 5.23 10.43 9.53
C THR A 42 4.25 9.87 10.57
N ASP A 43 3.21 10.63 10.91
CA ASP A 43 2.21 10.23 11.91
C ASP A 43 1.26 9.16 11.37
N ASP A 44 0.86 9.26 10.11
CA ASP A 44 0.01 8.23 9.48
C ASP A 44 0.77 6.93 9.22
N GLN A 45 2.06 7.02 8.85
CA GLN A 45 2.94 5.84 8.84
C GLN A 45 3.00 5.18 10.23
N THR A 46 3.06 5.99 11.30
CA THR A 46 3.05 5.47 12.67
C THR A 46 1.74 4.72 12.96
N LYS A 47 0.57 5.26 12.59
CA LYS A 47 -0.72 4.59 12.76
C LYS A 47 -0.81 3.26 12.02
N VAL A 48 -0.31 3.20 10.78
CA VAL A 48 -0.24 1.95 10.00
C VAL A 48 0.60 0.90 10.73
N ILE A 49 1.80 1.28 11.20
CA ILE A 49 2.69 0.37 11.92
C ILE A 49 2.11 -0.07 13.27
N GLN A 50 1.49 0.85 14.01
CA GLN A 50 0.77 0.55 15.25
C GLN A 50 -0.30 -0.52 15.02
N GLN A 51 -1.10 -0.35 13.96
CA GLN A 51 -2.10 -1.35 13.58
C GLN A 51 -1.46 -2.70 13.23
N ILE A 52 -0.35 -2.73 12.47
CA ILE A 52 0.39 -3.98 12.17
C ILE A 52 0.87 -4.67 13.45
N LEU A 53 1.46 -3.91 14.37
CA LEU A 53 1.95 -4.45 15.65
C LEU A 53 0.79 -4.98 16.50
N LYS A 54 -0.32 -4.25 16.56
CA LYS A 54 -1.54 -4.66 17.25
C LYS A 54 -2.11 -5.95 16.68
N ASP A 55 -2.20 -6.07 15.36
CA ASP A 55 -2.70 -7.27 14.67
C ASP A 55 -1.79 -8.49 14.94
N LYS A 56 -0.48 -8.26 15.13
CA LYS A 56 0.50 -9.29 15.52
C LYS A 56 0.51 -9.57 17.03
N GLY A 57 -0.29 -8.87 17.84
CA GLY A 57 -0.28 -8.98 19.31
C GLY A 57 1.03 -8.50 19.93
N GLN A 58 1.74 -7.58 19.27
CA GLN A 58 3.05 -7.08 19.67
C GLN A 58 2.94 -5.70 20.35
N SER A 59 3.86 -5.42 21.26
CA SER A 59 3.94 -4.13 21.96
C SER A 59 4.27 -2.95 21.03
N GLU A 60 3.60 -1.82 21.25
CA GLU A 60 3.72 -0.59 20.45
C GLU A 60 4.73 0.40 21.05
N SER A 61 5.92 -0.07 21.43
CA SER A 61 6.95 0.84 21.95
C SER A 61 7.49 1.75 20.85
N VAL A 62 7.86 2.99 21.20
CA VAL A 62 8.40 3.98 20.25
C VAL A 62 9.57 3.41 19.43
N LEU A 63 10.46 2.67 20.09
CA LEU A 63 11.61 2.03 19.44
C LEU A 63 11.17 0.97 18.41
N LYS A 64 10.17 0.15 18.76
CA LYS A 64 9.67 -0.91 17.88
C LYS A 64 8.93 -0.32 16.68
N ILE A 65 8.11 0.70 16.91
CA ILE A 65 7.45 1.45 15.83
C ILE A 65 8.50 2.01 14.87
N GLY A 66 9.56 2.65 15.39
CA GLY A 66 10.65 3.19 14.58
C GLY A 66 11.34 2.11 13.72
N ALA A 67 11.64 0.95 14.32
CA ALA A 67 12.23 -0.18 13.60
C ALA A 67 11.29 -0.70 12.50
N TYR A 68 10.01 -0.90 12.80
CA TYR A 68 9.03 -1.36 11.80
C TYR A 68 8.80 -0.35 10.69
N LYS A 69 8.88 0.96 10.98
CA LYS A 69 8.81 1.99 9.94
C LYS A 69 9.98 1.88 8.95
N LEU A 70 11.18 1.62 9.46
CA LEU A 70 12.37 1.39 8.64
C LEU A 70 12.23 0.10 7.82
N SER A 71 11.79 -0.99 8.47
CA SER A 71 11.53 -2.27 7.80
C SER A 71 10.48 -2.14 6.70
N ALA A 72 9.40 -1.38 6.92
CA ALA A 72 8.37 -1.14 5.90
C ALA A 72 8.94 -0.39 4.68
N LYS A 73 9.77 0.64 4.91
CA LYS A 73 10.46 1.33 3.80
C LYS A 73 11.39 0.40 3.03
N ALA A 74 12.19 -0.41 3.72
CA ALA A 74 13.10 -1.36 3.11
C ALA A 74 12.34 -2.44 2.31
N TYR A 75 11.29 -3.01 2.90
CA TYR A 75 10.40 -3.97 2.25
C TYR A 75 9.80 -3.38 0.97
N CYS A 76 9.27 -2.15 1.04
CA CYS A 76 8.70 -1.49 -0.13
C CYS A 76 9.72 -1.15 -1.21
N ALA A 77 10.98 -0.89 -0.85
CA ALA A 77 12.05 -0.70 -1.82
C ALA A 77 12.37 -2.00 -2.58
N LEU A 78 12.19 -3.17 -1.96
CA LEU A 78 12.45 -4.48 -2.57
C LEU A 78 11.25 -5.00 -3.40
N GLN A 79 10.03 -4.86 -2.88
CA GLN A 79 8.83 -5.47 -3.46
C GLN A 79 8.11 -4.58 -4.48
N GLY A 80 8.47 -3.30 -4.59
CA GLY A 80 7.87 -2.35 -5.52
C GLY A 80 6.57 -1.71 -5.02
N SER A 81 6.16 -0.64 -5.70
CA SER A 81 5.12 0.30 -5.24
C SER A 81 3.71 -0.29 -5.10
N ASP A 82 3.35 -1.28 -5.92
CA ASP A 82 1.99 -1.86 -5.92
C ASP A 82 1.75 -2.91 -4.84
N SER A 83 2.84 -3.42 -4.24
CA SER A 83 2.82 -4.41 -3.15
C SER A 83 2.24 -3.81 -1.87
N THR A 84 1.64 -4.67 -1.02
CA THR A 84 1.15 -4.27 0.31
C THR A 84 2.15 -4.68 1.39
N LEU A 85 2.04 -4.05 2.57
CA LEU A 85 2.83 -4.36 3.76
C LEU A 85 2.49 -5.71 4.42
N ALA A 86 1.74 -6.60 3.75
CA ALA A 86 1.29 -7.87 4.31
C ALA A 86 2.44 -8.85 4.60
N GLY A 87 3.59 -8.66 3.93
CA GLY A 87 4.81 -9.44 4.13
C GLY A 87 5.74 -8.91 5.23
N LEU A 88 5.38 -7.82 5.89
CA LEU A 88 6.06 -7.28 7.08
C LEU A 88 5.60 -8.05 8.32
#